data_AF-A0A520EKR0-F1
#
_entry.id   AF-A0A520EKR0-F1
#
_cell.length_a   1.000
_cell.length_b   1.000
_cell.length_c   1.000
_cell.angle_alpha   90.00
_cell.angle_beta   90.00
_cell.angle_gamma   90.00
#
_symmetry.space_group_name_H-M   'P 1'
#
loop_
_entity.id
_entity.type
_entity.pdbx_description
1 polymer ?
#
loop_
_entity_poly.entity_id
_entity_poly.type
_entity_poly.pdbx_seq_one_letter_code
_entity_poly.pdbx_strand_id
1 'polypeptide(L)'
;MHFHDDALFPETQEKLVITCAPYGPEWEPDDFREDLPLTMDEHVQKAVDCYEAGATVLHIHVRELDGKGSKRLSKFNELLAGLRQAVPDMILQVGGSISFAPEGEGADAKWLSDDTRHMLADLDPAPDQVTIAINTSQMNIMELMTADDIAGTSMERPELAEAYREMTVPAGP
;
A
#
# COMPACT_ATOMS: atom_id res chain seq x y z
N MET A 1 -27.19 19.13 -2.88
CA MET A 1 -27.46 17.74 -2.47
C MET A 1 -28.44 17.81 -1.32
N HIS A 2 -29.64 17.23 -1.46
CA HIS A 2 -30.64 17.18 -0.39
C HIS A 2 -30.53 15.80 0.25
N PHE A 3 -29.94 15.72 1.43
CA PHE A 3 -29.97 14.50 2.23
C PHE A 3 -31.27 14.48 3.02
N HIS A 4 -31.93 13.32 3.11
CA HIS A 4 -33.00 13.09 4.07
C HIS A 4 -32.40 13.09 5.49
N ASP A 5 -33.20 13.45 6.50
CA ASP A 5 -32.73 13.54 7.89
C ASP A 5 -32.17 12.21 8.44
N ASP A 6 -32.51 11.09 7.80
CA ASP A 6 -32.09 9.73 8.12
C ASP A 6 -30.92 9.21 7.28
N ALA A 7 -30.44 9.96 6.28
CA ALA A 7 -29.44 9.50 5.30
C ALA A 7 -28.05 9.16 5.90
N LEU A 8 -27.82 9.49 7.16
CA LEU A 8 -26.60 9.15 7.90
C LEU A 8 -26.72 7.84 8.68
N PHE A 9 -27.91 7.24 8.76
CA PHE A 9 -28.09 5.95 9.42
C PHE A 9 -27.58 4.81 8.52
N PRO A 10 -26.67 3.94 9.00
CA PRO A 10 -26.06 2.89 8.18
C PRO A 10 -27.07 1.99 7.45
N GLU A 11 -28.23 1.72 8.04
CA GLU A 11 -29.30 0.90 7.45
C GLU A 11 -29.96 1.55 6.21
N THR A 12 -29.79 2.85 6.03
CA THR A 12 -30.32 3.61 4.87
C THR A 12 -29.26 3.83 3.80
N GLN A 13 -28.00 3.49 4.08
CA GLN A 13 -26.89 3.65 3.14
C GLN A 13 -26.77 2.45 2.22
N GLU A 14 -26.33 2.69 0.98
CA GLU A 14 -25.95 1.61 0.09
C GLU A 14 -24.76 0.84 0.66
N LYS A 15 -24.64 -0.45 0.32
CA LYS A 15 -23.49 -1.25 0.73
C LYS A 15 -22.22 -0.61 0.19
N LEU A 16 -21.31 -0.22 1.10
CA LEU A 16 -20.05 0.41 0.77
C LEU A 16 -18.92 -0.61 0.80
N VAL A 17 -18.07 -0.60 -0.23
CA VAL A 17 -16.78 -1.31 -0.22
C VAL A 17 -15.75 -0.41 0.45
N ILE A 18 -15.09 -0.91 1.48
CA ILE A 18 -14.06 -0.17 2.22
C ILE A 18 -12.72 -0.86 1.98
N THR A 19 -11.77 -0.11 1.43
CA THR A 19 -10.39 -0.55 1.22
C THR A 19 -9.49 -0.01 2.32
N CYS A 20 -8.88 -0.91 3.10
CA CYS A 20 -7.84 -0.58 4.07
C CYS A 20 -6.47 -0.63 3.37
N ALA A 21 -5.63 0.40 3.50
CA ALA A 21 -4.28 0.44 2.92
C ALA A 21 -3.19 0.64 3.99
N PRO A 22 -3.02 -0.30 4.94
CA PRO A 22 -2.23 -0.08 6.15
C PRO A 22 -0.70 -0.17 5.94
N TYR A 23 -0.24 -0.56 4.74
CA TYR A 23 1.17 -0.92 4.49
C TYR A 23 1.96 0.10 3.67
N GLY A 24 1.36 1.25 3.34
CA GLY A 24 1.98 2.25 2.46
C GLY A 24 3.40 2.61 2.96
N PRO A 25 4.40 2.69 2.07
CA PRO A 25 5.81 2.92 2.44
C PRO A 25 6.14 4.38 2.77
N GLU A 26 5.13 5.24 2.86
CA GLU A 26 5.26 6.70 3.03
C GLU A 26 6.01 7.09 4.30
N TRP A 27 5.70 6.42 5.40
CA TRP A 27 6.28 6.69 6.71
C TRP A 27 7.42 5.74 7.03
N GLU A 28 8.43 6.25 7.74
CA GLU A 28 9.47 5.43 8.34
C GLU A 28 8.93 4.75 9.60
N PRO A 29 9.42 3.54 9.95
CA PRO A 29 8.93 2.83 11.13
C PRO A 29 9.03 3.64 12.43
N ASP A 30 10.03 4.51 12.54
CA ASP A 30 10.23 5.33 13.74
C ASP A 30 9.23 6.49 13.84
N ASP A 31 8.53 6.84 12.75
CA ASP A 31 7.47 7.86 12.78
C ASP A 31 6.25 7.35 13.56
N PHE A 32 5.90 6.07 13.39
CA PHE A 32 4.72 5.44 13.97
C PHE A 32 4.98 3.96 14.33
N ARG A 33 5.92 3.72 15.24
CA ARG A 33 6.41 2.36 15.56
C ARG A 33 5.32 1.43 16.10
N GLU A 34 4.28 1.98 16.72
CA GLU A 34 3.15 1.21 17.26
C GLU A 34 2.13 0.83 16.18
N ASP A 35 2.11 1.55 15.06
CA ASP A 35 1.07 1.41 14.02
C ASP A 35 1.58 0.73 12.74
N LEU A 36 2.87 0.87 12.43
CA LEU A 36 3.47 0.36 11.19
C LEU A 36 3.96 -1.08 11.34
N PRO A 37 3.33 -2.06 10.66
CA PRO A 37 3.77 -3.45 10.72
C PRO A 37 5.07 -3.64 9.92
N LEU A 38 5.99 -4.46 10.46
CA LEU A 38 7.28 -4.74 9.83
C LEU A 38 7.45 -6.21 9.49
N THR A 39 7.15 -7.08 10.44
CA THR A 39 7.24 -8.54 10.27
C THR A 39 6.02 -9.09 9.54
N MET A 40 6.12 -10.31 9.02
CA MET A 40 5.02 -10.94 8.30
C MET A 40 3.82 -11.19 9.22
N ASP A 41 4.08 -11.60 10.46
CA ASP A 41 3.04 -11.81 11.48
C ASP A 41 2.31 -10.49 11.81
N GLU A 42 3.04 -9.38 11.92
CA GLU A 42 2.44 -8.05 12.13
C GLU A 42 1.61 -7.60 10.92
N HIS A 43 2.06 -7.87 9.69
CA HIS A 43 1.25 -7.59 8.50
C HIS A 43 -0.04 -8.41 8.51
N VAL A 44 0.04 -9.72 8.76
CA VAL A 44 -1.16 -10.58 8.82
C VAL A 44 -2.10 -10.13 9.94
N GLN A 45 -1.58 -9.81 11.12
CA GLN A 45 -2.41 -9.32 12.23
C GLN A 45 -3.08 -7.99 11.86
N LYS A 46 -2.36 -7.05 11.23
CA LYS A 46 -2.96 -5.77 10.81
C LYS A 46 -4.09 -5.97 9.79
N ALA A 47 -3.97 -6.98 8.91
CA ALA A 47 -5.06 -7.34 8.00
C ALA A 47 -6.29 -7.87 8.74
N VAL A 48 -6.08 -8.73 9.74
CA VAL A 48 -7.15 -9.23 10.61
C VAL A 48 -7.84 -8.06 11.29
N ASP A 49 -7.08 -7.12 11.87
CA ASP A 49 -7.63 -5.94 12.53
C ASP A 49 -8.48 -5.09 11.57
N CYS A 50 -7.99 -4.83 10.33
CA CYS A 50 -8.77 -4.11 9.31
C CYS A 50 -10.06 -4.88 8.94
N TYR A 51 -9.98 -6.21 8.79
CA TYR A 51 -11.11 -7.05 8.40
C TYR A 51 -12.20 -7.09 9.50
N GLU A 52 -11.79 -7.28 10.76
CA GLU A 52 -12.68 -7.25 11.92
C GLU A 52 -13.30 -5.87 12.14
N ALA A 53 -12.59 -4.80 11.77
CA ALA A 53 -13.13 -3.43 11.76
C ALA A 53 -14.13 -3.15 10.62
N GLY A 54 -14.31 -4.09 9.68
CA GLY A 54 -15.31 -4.03 8.62
C GLY A 54 -14.77 -3.69 7.22
N ALA A 55 -13.45 -3.65 7.02
CA ALA A 55 -12.88 -3.51 5.69
C ALA A 55 -13.12 -4.79 4.86
N THR A 56 -13.50 -4.62 3.61
CA THR A 56 -13.75 -5.74 2.68
C THR A 56 -12.61 -5.95 1.69
N VAL A 57 -11.78 -4.93 1.50
CA VAL A 57 -10.59 -4.97 0.62
C VAL A 57 -9.35 -4.57 1.42
N LEU A 58 -8.26 -5.29 1.22
CA LEU A 58 -6.94 -4.94 1.73
C LEU A 58 -6.03 -4.54 0.58
N HIS A 59 -5.48 -3.33 0.62
CA HIS A 59 -4.44 -2.88 -0.30
C HIS A 59 -3.06 -3.25 0.23
N ILE A 60 -2.32 -4.05 -0.54
CA ILE A 60 -1.14 -4.76 -0.08
C ILE A 60 0.14 -4.12 -0.62
N HIS A 61 1.00 -3.74 0.32
CA HIS A 61 2.44 -3.59 0.15
C HIS A 61 3.13 -4.51 1.16
N VAL A 62 4.41 -4.77 0.97
CA VAL A 62 5.23 -5.51 1.93
C VAL A 62 6.43 -4.65 2.30
N ARG A 63 6.84 -4.65 3.57
CA ARG A 63 8.08 -4.01 4.03
C ARG A 63 9.20 -5.02 4.23
N GLU A 64 10.42 -4.54 4.06
CA GLU A 64 11.63 -5.18 4.55
C GLU A 64 11.82 -4.85 6.04
N LEU A 65 12.65 -5.63 6.74
CA LEU A 65 12.92 -5.42 8.17
C LEU A 65 13.66 -4.10 8.45
N ASP A 66 14.27 -3.48 7.45
CA ASP A 66 14.85 -2.14 7.53
C ASP A 66 13.82 -1.02 7.32
N GLY A 67 12.54 -1.38 7.17
CA GLY A 67 11.42 -0.44 7.00
C GLY A 67 11.10 -0.09 5.55
N LYS A 68 11.98 -0.38 4.58
CA LYS A 68 11.75 -0.02 3.18
C LYS A 68 10.67 -0.87 2.54
N GLY A 69 10.00 -0.34 1.52
CA GLY A 69 9.09 -1.14 0.69
C GLY A 69 9.85 -2.27 -0.02
N SER A 70 9.38 -3.50 0.17
CA SER A 70 9.90 -4.68 -0.52
C SER A 70 9.47 -4.70 -1.98
N LYS A 71 10.37 -5.19 -2.82
CA LYS A 71 10.18 -5.40 -4.27
C LYS A 71 10.32 -6.86 -4.65
N ARG A 72 10.19 -7.77 -3.68
CA ARG A 72 10.47 -9.20 -3.83
C ARG A 72 9.19 -9.99 -3.97
N LEU A 73 8.98 -10.65 -5.12
CA LEU A 73 7.79 -11.48 -5.35
C LEU A 73 7.61 -12.57 -4.27
N SER A 74 8.72 -13.14 -3.78
CA SER A 74 8.70 -14.13 -2.70
C SER A 74 8.02 -13.61 -1.43
N LYS A 75 8.25 -12.34 -1.07
CA LYS A 75 7.64 -11.69 0.11
C LYS A 75 6.16 -11.41 -0.08
N PHE A 76 5.74 -11.05 -1.30
CA PHE A 76 4.32 -10.91 -1.63
C PHE A 76 3.60 -12.25 -1.55
N ASN A 77 4.19 -13.32 -2.10
CA ASN A 77 3.64 -14.68 -2.02
C ASN A 77 3.51 -15.16 -0.57
N GLU A 78 4.54 -14.92 0.26
CA GLU A 78 4.54 -15.24 1.68
C GLU A 78 3.39 -14.53 2.41
N LEU A 79 3.22 -13.22 2.19
CA LEU A 79 2.13 -12.45 2.79
C LEU A 79 0.76 -12.94 2.31
N LEU A 80 0.57 -13.10 0.99
CA LEU A 80 -0.69 -13.56 0.42
C LEU A 80 -1.08 -14.94 0.95
N ALA A 81 -0.12 -15.86 1.11
CA ALA A 81 -0.36 -17.16 1.71
C ALA A 81 -0.84 -17.07 3.18
N GLY A 82 -0.23 -16.19 3.98
CA GLY A 82 -0.67 -15.92 5.35
C GLY A 82 -2.07 -15.29 5.40
N LEU A 83 -2.32 -14.30 4.55
CA LEU A 83 -3.62 -13.62 4.47
C LEU A 83 -4.76 -14.54 4.03
N ARG A 84 -4.53 -15.42 3.05
CA ARG A 84 -5.54 -16.41 2.62
C ARG A 84 -5.92 -17.38 3.73
N GLN A 85 -5.05 -17.61 4.72
CA GLN A 85 -5.36 -18.43 5.88
C GLN A 85 -6.09 -17.63 6.97
N ALA A 86 -5.65 -16.39 7.23
CA ALA A 86 -6.17 -15.58 8.33
C ALA A 86 -7.50 -14.88 8.02
N VAL A 87 -7.65 -14.38 6.78
CA VAL A 87 -8.80 -13.59 6.30
C VAL A 87 -9.29 -14.10 4.94
N PRO A 88 -9.77 -15.36 4.85
CA PRO A 88 -10.05 -16.05 3.58
C PRO A 88 -11.08 -15.34 2.68
N ASP A 89 -12.00 -14.57 3.28
CA ASP A 89 -13.08 -13.87 2.56
C ASP A 89 -12.74 -12.40 2.23
N MET A 90 -11.56 -11.90 2.62
CA MET A 90 -11.12 -10.55 2.31
C MET A 90 -10.58 -10.45 0.88
N ILE A 91 -10.97 -9.41 0.15
CA ILE A 91 -10.45 -9.14 -1.19
C ILE A 91 -9.02 -8.62 -1.07
N LEU A 92 -8.06 -9.32 -1.66
CA LEU A 92 -6.64 -8.99 -1.61
C LEU A 92 -6.24 -8.22 -2.88
N GLN A 93 -5.98 -6.92 -2.73
CA GLN A 93 -5.58 -6.02 -3.81
C GLN A 93 -4.10 -5.69 -3.69
N VAL A 94 -3.27 -6.15 -4.62
CA VAL A 94 -1.84 -5.83 -4.61
C VAL A 94 -1.56 -4.48 -5.28
N GLY A 95 -0.73 -3.65 -4.66
CA GLY A 95 -0.30 -2.36 -5.20
C GLY A 95 0.67 -2.51 -6.38
N GLY A 96 0.32 -1.93 -7.54
CA GLY A 96 1.12 -2.06 -8.77
C GLY A 96 2.05 -0.91 -9.10
N SER A 97 2.30 0.01 -8.16
CA SER A 97 3.36 1.02 -8.28
C SER A 97 4.76 0.49 -7.97
N ILE A 98 4.89 -0.81 -7.69
CA ILE A 98 6.15 -1.43 -7.27
C ILE A 98 6.92 -1.88 -8.52
N SER A 99 8.05 -1.21 -8.79
CA SER A 99 9.05 -1.77 -9.71
C SER A 99 9.74 -2.96 -9.03
N PHE A 100 9.53 -4.17 -9.53
CA PHE A 100 10.20 -5.37 -9.01
C PHE A 100 11.70 -5.34 -9.31
N ALA A 101 12.50 -5.84 -8.37
CA ALA A 101 13.91 -6.11 -8.60
C ALA A 101 14.10 -7.64 -8.57
N PRO A 102 14.78 -8.24 -9.57
CA PRO A 102 15.12 -9.65 -9.50
C PRO A 102 15.96 -9.94 -8.26
N GLU A 103 15.75 -11.07 -7.60
CA GLU A 103 16.52 -11.45 -6.41
C GLU A 103 17.92 -11.94 -6.81
N GLY A 104 18.98 -11.21 -6.43
CA GLY A 104 20.39 -11.58 -6.63
C GLY A 104 21.38 -10.40 -6.62
N GLU A 105 22.64 -10.62 -6.23
CA GLU A 105 23.70 -9.59 -6.33
C GLU A 105 23.93 -9.20 -7.81
N GLY A 106 23.81 -7.91 -8.13
CA GLY A 106 24.03 -7.39 -9.48
C GLY A 106 22.83 -7.46 -10.43
N ALA A 107 21.63 -7.80 -9.93
CA ALA A 107 20.41 -7.65 -10.70
C ALA A 107 19.97 -6.18 -10.68
N ASP A 108 20.34 -5.41 -11.70
CA ASP A 108 19.87 -4.04 -11.86
C ASP A 108 18.33 -4.00 -11.81
N ALA A 109 17.79 -3.06 -11.03
CA ALA A 109 16.38 -2.67 -11.11
C ALA A 109 16.17 -2.04 -12.49
N LYS A 110 15.91 -2.87 -13.48
CA LYS A 110 15.49 -2.40 -14.80
C LYS A 110 14.12 -1.76 -14.59
N TRP A 111 13.90 -0.59 -15.19
CA TRP A 111 12.55 -0.18 -15.57
C TRP A 111 12.08 -1.22 -16.58
N LEU A 112 11.47 -2.28 -16.06
CA LEU A 112 11.13 -3.44 -16.84
C LEU A 112 9.97 -3.08 -17.78
N SER A 113 9.94 -3.71 -18.96
CA SER A 113 8.85 -3.55 -19.92
C SER A 113 7.49 -3.85 -19.28
N ASP A 114 6.39 -3.39 -19.88
CA ASP A 114 5.03 -3.52 -19.32
C ASP A 114 4.70 -4.92 -18.80
N ASP A 115 5.24 -5.96 -19.44
CA ASP A 115 5.14 -7.36 -19.01
C ASP A 115 5.56 -7.62 -17.55
N THR A 116 6.53 -6.87 -17.02
CA THR A 116 6.96 -7.05 -15.63
C THR A 116 6.08 -6.30 -14.63
N ARG A 117 5.35 -5.26 -15.05
CA ARG A 117 4.27 -4.68 -14.23
C ARG A 117 3.10 -5.65 -14.10
N HIS A 118 2.91 -6.53 -15.08
CA HIS A 118 1.90 -7.60 -15.05
C HIS A 118 2.33 -8.85 -14.26
N MET A 119 3.59 -8.98 -13.84
CA MET A 119 4.02 -10.12 -12.99
C MET A 119 3.26 -10.21 -11.66
N LEU A 120 2.58 -9.13 -11.25
CA LEU A 120 1.63 -9.14 -10.13
C LEU A 120 0.48 -10.12 -10.33
N ALA A 121 0.09 -10.38 -11.58
CA ALA A 121 -0.91 -11.39 -11.91
C ALA A 121 -0.39 -12.83 -11.78
N ASP A 122 0.95 -13.01 -11.72
CA ASP A 122 1.60 -14.32 -11.59
C ASP A 122 1.96 -14.66 -10.13
N LEU A 123 1.57 -13.84 -9.16
CA LEU A 123 1.72 -14.14 -7.74
C LEU A 123 0.94 -15.41 -7.37
N ASP A 124 1.51 -16.19 -6.45
CA ASP A 124 0.92 -17.43 -5.96
C ASP A 124 1.02 -17.46 -4.42
N PRO A 125 -0.11 -17.38 -3.68
CA PRO A 125 -1.49 -17.37 -4.17
C PRO A 125 -1.87 -16.14 -5.01
N ALA A 126 -2.76 -16.33 -5.97
CA ALA A 126 -3.23 -15.24 -6.82
C ALA A 126 -3.98 -14.16 -6.00
N PRO A 127 -3.69 -12.87 -6.21
CA PRO A 127 -4.47 -11.78 -5.65
C PRO A 127 -5.81 -11.66 -6.39
N ASP A 128 -6.80 -11.07 -5.73
CA ASP A 128 -8.12 -10.84 -6.34
C ASP A 128 -8.10 -9.62 -7.27
N GLN A 129 -7.23 -8.65 -6.95
CA GLN A 129 -7.09 -7.40 -7.68
C GLN A 129 -5.63 -6.97 -7.78
N VAL A 130 -5.30 -6.28 -8.86
CA VAL A 130 -4.01 -5.60 -9.05
C VAL A 130 -4.29 -4.14 -9.33
N THR A 131 -3.58 -3.26 -8.64
CA THR A 131 -3.71 -1.81 -8.83
C THR A 131 -2.88 -1.38 -10.02
N ILE A 132 -3.48 -0.69 -10.99
CA ILE A 132 -2.75 -0.15 -12.15
C ILE A 132 -2.74 1.37 -12.04
N ALA A 133 -1.56 1.98 -11.97
CA ALA A 133 -1.40 3.41 -12.14
C ALA A 133 -1.49 3.74 -13.63
N ILE A 134 -2.48 4.55 -14.02
CA ILE A 134 -2.69 4.99 -15.41
C ILE A 134 -2.48 6.50 -15.46
N ASN A 135 -1.63 6.94 -16.39
CA ASN A 135 -1.17 8.33 -16.60
C ASN A 135 -0.12 8.82 -15.60
N THR A 136 0.75 9.70 -16.08
CA THR A 136 1.73 10.40 -15.25
C THR A 136 1.02 11.27 -14.21
N SER A 137 1.42 11.10 -12.95
CA SER A 137 0.90 11.88 -11.82
C SER A 137 2.03 12.62 -11.13
N GLN A 138 1.76 13.86 -10.68
CA GLN A 138 2.61 14.56 -9.73
C GLN A 138 2.14 14.20 -8.33
N MET A 139 3.05 13.69 -7.50
CA MET A 139 2.79 13.31 -6.12
C MET A 139 3.48 14.30 -5.19
N ASN A 140 2.91 15.50 -5.07
CA ASN A 140 3.38 16.54 -4.15
C ASN A 140 2.64 16.44 -2.80
N ILE A 141 3.02 15.47 -1.98
CA ILE A 141 2.41 15.27 -0.67
C ILE A 141 2.69 16.44 0.29
N MET A 142 3.77 17.20 0.06
CA MET A 142 4.15 18.32 0.92
C MET A 142 3.16 19.49 0.84
N GLU A 143 2.41 19.63 -0.26
CA GLU A 143 1.32 20.61 -0.36
C GLU A 143 0.04 20.18 0.36
N LEU A 144 -0.08 18.89 0.71
CA LEU A 144 -1.22 18.33 1.43
C LEU A 144 -1.03 18.34 2.95
N MET A 145 0.19 18.61 3.42
CA MET A 145 0.57 18.51 4.83
C MET A 145 1.02 19.88 5.37
N THR A 146 0.63 20.18 6.59
CA THR A 146 1.08 21.34 7.35
C THR A 146 2.27 20.98 8.25
N ALA A 147 2.90 21.99 8.86
CA ALA A 147 3.96 21.76 9.84
C ALA A 147 3.48 20.94 11.05
N ASP A 148 2.21 21.09 11.43
CA ASP A 148 1.62 20.34 12.54
C ASP A 148 1.39 18.86 12.16
N ASP A 149 1.08 18.57 10.90
CA ASP A 149 0.86 17.20 10.42
C ASP A 149 2.15 16.35 10.40
N ILE A 150 3.30 17.00 10.18
CA ILE A 150 4.60 16.31 10.08
C ILE A 150 5.42 16.39 11.38
N ALA A 151 4.93 17.08 12.40
CA ALA A 151 5.69 17.38 13.60
C ALA A 151 6.19 16.10 14.30
N GLY A 152 7.50 16.01 14.52
CA GLY A 152 8.13 14.85 15.15
C GLY A 152 8.30 13.61 14.25
N THR A 153 8.04 13.72 12.96
CA THR A 153 8.24 12.66 11.98
C THR A 153 9.47 12.91 11.10
N SER A 154 9.86 11.89 10.34
CA SER A 154 10.92 11.92 9.34
C SER A 154 10.70 13.00 8.28
N MET A 155 9.45 13.39 8.01
CA MET A 155 9.09 14.42 7.03
C MET A 155 9.56 15.84 7.39
N GLU A 156 10.01 16.08 8.64
CA GLU A 156 10.68 17.33 9.01
C GLU A 156 12.06 17.47 8.34
N ARG A 157 12.67 16.37 7.88
CA ARG A 157 13.97 16.39 7.22
C ARG A 157 13.84 17.10 5.86
N PRO A 158 14.61 18.18 5.61
CA PRO A 158 14.50 18.94 4.36
C PRO A 158 14.71 18.09 3.10
N GLU A 159 15.54 17.06 3.20
CA GLU A 159 15.87 16.16 2.10
C GLU A 159 14.66 15.33 1.62
N LEU A 160 13.81 14.87 2.56
CA LEU A 160 12.57 14.17 2.22
C LEU A 160 11.55 15.15 1.65
N ALA A 161 11.39 16.32 2.27
CA ALA A 161 10.48 17.34 1.77
C ALA A 161 10.84 17.80 0.33
N GLU A 162 12.14 17.92 0.02
CA GLU A 162 12.61 18.22 -1.32
C GLU A 162 12.35 17.08 -2.32
N ALA A 163 12.57 15.83 -1.90
CA ALA A 163 12.31 14.65 -2.73
C ALA A 163 10.82 14.54 -3.13
N TYR A 164 9.91 14.88 -2.23
CA TYR A 164 8.48 14.74 -2.44
C TYR A 164 7.80 15.95 -3.09
N ARG A 165 8.31 17.18 -2.92
CA ARG A 165 7.63 18.39 -3.42
C ARG A 165 7.41 18.39 -4.93
N GLU A 166 8.34 17.85 -5.70
CA GLU A 166 8.28 17.84 -7.18
C GLU A 166 8.32 16.42 -7.75
N MET A 167 7.93 15.42 -6.95
CA MET A 167 7.96 14.03 -7.40
C MET A 167 6.95 13.82 -8.53
N THR A 168 7.44 13.31 -9.65
CA THR A 168 6.61 12.87 -10.77
C THR A 168 6.75 11.36 -10.92
N VAL A 169 5.62 10.67 -10.98
CA VAL A 169 5.56 9.22 -11.19
C VAL A 169 5.11 8.99 -12.62
N PRO A 170 6.03 8.65 -13.55
CA PRO A 170 5.66 8.38 -14.92
C PRO A 170 4.93 7.04 -15.01
N ALA A 171 3.66 7.09 -15.41
CA ALA A 171 2.83 5.92 -15.69
C ALA A 171 2.17 6.07 -17.06
N GLY A 172 2.99 6.35 -18.07
CA GLY A 172 2.58 6.25 -19.47
C GLY A 172 2.22 4.79 -19.82
N PRO A 173 1.34 4.60 -20.83
CA PRO A 173 1.06 3.29 -21.41
C PRO A 173 2.25 2.74 -22.20
#